data_AF-A0A966KAY8-F1
#
_entry.id   AF-A0A966KAY8-F1
#
_cell.length_a   1.000
_cell.length_b   1.000
_cell.length_c   1.000
_cell.angle_alpha   90.00
_cell.angle_beta   90.00
_cell.angle_gamma   90.00
#
_symmetry.space_group_name_H-M   'P 1'
#
loop_
_entity.id
_entity.type
_entity.pdbx_description
1 polymer ?
#
loop_
_entity_poly.entity_id
_entity_poly.type
_entity_poly.pdbx_seq_one_letter_code
_entity_poly.pdbx_strand_id
1 'polypeptide(L)' 'PCDIFPSKRFYTEDFSEPEIVHSGPGKINAPMEPGAGFTPKLSLLEKYASRSATL' A
#
# COMPACT_ATOMS: atom_id res chain seq x y z
N PRO A 1 20.62 -3.27 1.08
CA PRO A 1 19.50 -3.17 0.12
C PRO A 1 18.24 -3.80 0.72
N CYS A 2 17.11 -3.08 0.73
CA CYS A 2 15.86 -3.57 1.31
C CYS A 2 14.94 -4.07 0.19
N ASP A 3 14.22 -5.18 0.42
CA ASP A 3 13.22 -5.72 -0.51
C ASP A 3 11.89 -4.94 -0.43
N ILE A 4 11.97 -3.64 -0.72
CA ILE A 4 10.82 -2.74 -0.78
C ILE A 4 10.72 -2.21 -2.20
N PHE A 5 9.52 -2.31 -2.77
CA PHE A 5 9.27 -2.01 -4.18
C PHE A 5 8.01 -1.14 -4.32
N PRO A 6 7.90 -0.36 -5.39
CA PRO A 6 6.66 0.34 -5.71
C PRO A 6 5.58 -0.69 -6.03
N SER A 7 4.35 -0.40 -5.64
CA SER A 7 3.24 -1.36 -5.67
C SER A 7 3.02 -1.95 -7.06
N LYS A 8 3.14 -1.12 -8.10
CA LYS A 8 3.02 -1.49 -9.52
C LYS A 8 4.01 -2.55 -10.00
N ARG A 9 5.04 -2.89 -9.23
CA ARG A 9 5.94 -4.01 -9.56
C ARG A 9 5.22 -5.35 -9.49
N PHE A 10 4.29 -5.51 -8.56
CA PHE A 10 3.65 -6.79 -8.27
C PHE A 10 2.13 -6.77 -8.39
N TYR A 11 1.51 -5.62 -8.14
CA TYR A 11 0.05 -5.48 -8.12
C TYR A 11 -0.42 -4.53 -9.21
N THR A 12 -1.52 -4.89 -9.86
CA THR A 12 -2.21 -3.98 -10.79
C THR A 12 -2.85 -2.80 -10.06
N GLU A 13 -3.36 -3.05 -8.84
CA GLU A 13 -3.97 -2.05 -7.98
C GLU A 13 -3.57 -2.33 -6.53
N ASP A 14 -3.00 -1.33 -5.86
CA ASP A 14 -2.73 -1.40 -4.42
C ASP A 14 -3.98 -0.99 -3.63
N PHE A 15 -4.20 -1.69 -2.53
CA PHE A 15 -5.29 -1.44 -1.61
C PHE A 15 -4.92 -0.41 -0.54
N SER A 16 -3.69 0.11 -0.50
CA SER A 16 -3.35 1.29 0.28
C SER A 16 -3.44 2.59 -0.52
N GLU A 17 -3.64 3.70 0.18
CA GLU A 17 -3.47 5.06 -0.34
C GLU A 17 -2.71 5.94 0.67
N PRO A 18 -1.77 6.81 0.23
CA PRO A 18 -1.36 7.02 -1.17
C PRO A 18 -0.59 5.83 -1.77
N GLU A 19 -0.41 5.81 -3.10
CA GLU A 19 0.37 4.74 -3.77
C GLU A 19 1.86 4.80 -3.36
N ILE A 20 2.47 3.64 -3.09
CA ILE A 20 3.91 3.55 -2.87
C ILE A 20 4.62 3.65 -4.22
N VAL A 21 5.33 4.76 -4.41
CA VAL A 21 6.07 5.08 -5.64
C VAL A 21 7.55 5.28 -5.38
N HIS A 22 8.37 5.13 -6.41
CA HIS A 22 9.78 5.53 -6.34
C HIS A 22 9.89 7.06 -6.26
N SER A 23 10.64 7.57 -5.30
CA SER A 23 11.02 8.99 -5.24
C SER A 23 12.28 9.31 -6.06
N GLY A 24 12.98 8.27 -6.52
CA GLY A 24 14.15 8.35 -7.39
C GLY A 24 14.74 6.95 -7.65
N PRO A 25 15.86 6.84 -8.39
CA PRO A 25 16.51 5.55 -8.64
C PRO A 25 16.86 4.84 -7.33
N GLY A 26 16.20 3.71 -7.05
CA GLY A 26 16.39 2.93 -5.84
C GLY A 26 15.95 3.61 -4.54
N LYS A 27 15.04 4.61 -4.61
CA LYS A 27 14.57 5.37 -3.44
C LYS A 27 13.05 5.32 -3.32
N ILE A 28 12.57 5.20 -2.09
CA ILE A 28 11.18 5.35 -1.69
C ILE A 28 11.18 6.30 -0.49
N ASN A 29 10.23 7.23 -0.44
CA ASN A 29 10.09 8.11 0.71
C ASN A 29 9.32 7.39 1.82
N ALA A 30 9.83 7.45 3.04
CA ALA A 30 9.03 7.09 4.20
C ALA A 30 7.91 8.13 4.39
N PRO A 31 6.68 7.71 4.73
CA PRO A 31 5.62 8.64 5.03
C PRO A 31 5.93 9.42 6.32
N MET A 32 5.44 10.65 6.40
CA MET A 32 5.65 11.53 7.57
C MET A 32 4.44 11.58 8.51
N GLU A 33 3.29 11.10 8.06
CA GLU A 33 2.06 11.11 8.86
C GLU A 33 2.12 10.06 9.98
N PRO A 34 1.40 10.27 11.11
CA PRO A 34 1.35 9.31 12.21
C PRO A 34 0.90 7.91 11.77
N GLY A 35 1.39 6.89 12.51
CA GLY A 35 1.08 5.50 12.23
C GLY A 35 1.81 4.99 10.98
N ALA A 36 1.10 4.24 10.13
CA ALA A 36 1.67 3.73 8.89
C ALA A 36 1.80 4.80 7.80
N GLY A 37 1.08 5.93 7.91
CA GLY A 37 1.03 6.97 6.89
C GLY A 37 0.30 6.58 5.60
N PHE A 38 -0.46 5.50 5.65
CA PHE A 38 -1.33 5.02 4.58
C PHE A 38 -2.69 4.61 5.14
N THR A 39 -3.72 4.75 4.32
CA THR A 39 -5.10 4.35 4.61
C THR A 39 -5.50 3.18 3.69
N PRO A 40 -6.26 2.19 4.18
CA PRO A 40 -6.80 1.16 3.31
C PRO A 40 -7.96 1.69 2.47
N LYS A 41 -7.96 1.36 1.17
CA LYS A 41 -9.10 1.51 0.27
C LYS A 41 -10.15 0.44 0.60
N LEU A 42 -11.03 0.76 1.56
CA LEU A 42 -12.01 -0.19 2.09
C LEU A 42 -12.88 -0.84 1.01
N SER A 43 -13.26 -0.09 -0.02
CA SER A 43 -14.06 -0.63 -1.14
C SER A 43 -13.38 -1.78 -1.88
N LEU A 44 -12.05 -1.75 -2.01
CA LEU A 44 -11.28 -2.83 -2.64
C LEU A 44 -11.13 -4.01 -1.67
N LEU A 45 -10.88 -3.73 -0.39
CA LEU A 45 -10.82 -4.78 0.63
C LEU A 45 -12.14 -5.55 0.68
N GLU A 46 -13.28 -4.86 0.75
CA GLU A 46 -14.61 -5.48 0.76
C GLU A 46 -14.88 -6.27 -0.53
N LYS A 47 -14.48 -5.74 -1.69
CA LYS A 47 -14.66 -6.40 -2.98
C LYS A 47 -13.86 -7.69 -3.13
N TYR A 48 -12.61 -7.71 -2.66
CA TYR A 48 -11.67 -8.81 -2.91
C TYR A 48 -11.42 -9.71 -1.68
N ALA A 49 -11.97 -9.37 -0.51
CA ALA A 49 -11.89 -10.22 0.67
C ALA A 49 -12.65 -11.54 0.43
N SER A 50 -11.98 -12.66 0.70
CA SER A 50 -12.63 -13.98 0.67
C SER A 50 -13.43 -14.27 1.94
N ARG A 51 -13.07 -13.64 3.05
CA ARG A 51 -13.75 -13.72 4.36
C ARG A 51 -13.50 -12.43 5.15
N SER A 52 -14.40 -12.16 6.08
CA SER A 52 -14.25 -11.13 7.12
C SER A 52 -14.68 -11.71 8.47
N ALA A 53 -14.24 -11.09 9.55
CA ALA A 53 -14.64 -11.43 10.91
C ALA A 53 -14.91 -10.14 11.69
N THR A 54 -15.90 -10.20 12.57
CA THR A 54 -16.21 -9.16 13.55
C THR A 54 -16.04 -9.74 14.96
N LEU A 55 -15.69 -8.88 15.91
CA LEU A 55 -15.56 -9.23 17.32
C LEU A 55 -16.90 -9.66 17.94
#